data_AF-A0A2H3C898-F1
#
_entry.id   AF-A0A2H3C898-F1
#
_cell.length_a   1.000
_cell.length_b   1.000
_cell.length_c   1.000
_cell.angle_alpha   90.00
_cell.angle_beta   90.00
_cell.angle_gamma   90.00
#
_symmetry.space_group_name_H-M   'P 1'
#
loop_
_entity.id
_entity.type
_entity.pdbx_description
1 polymer ?
#
loop_
_entity_poly.entity_id
_entity_poly.type
_entity_poly.pdbx_seq_one_letter_code
_entity_poly.pdbx_strand_id
1 'polypeptide(L)'
;KFALVWVPGHMGIDGNEEVDLEAKRAARGESSPEQELPEMLRNAIPASISALQQNFVESLKRRWKKRWEGSPRYRRFQGVDLRFPLTKFATITKDM
;
A
#
# COMPACT_ATOMS: atom_id res chain seq x y z
N LYS A 1 20.59 -24.32 22.95
CA LYS A 1 19.65 -25.03 22.04
C LYS A 1 18.83 -23.95 21.35
N PHE A 2 18.85 -23.86 20.03
CA PHE A 2 18.10 -22.86 19.27
C PHE A 2 16.74 -23.46 18.84
N ALA A 3 15.68 -22.65 18.86
CA ALA A 3 14.35 -23.05 18.42
C ALA A 3 13.76 -21.96 17.52
N LEU A 4 13.19 -22.38 16.39
CA LEU A 4 12.46 -21.52 15.47
C LEU A 4 10.96 -21.77 15.67
N VAL A 5 10.17 -20.70 15.82
CA VAL A 5 8.72 -20.78 16.04
C VAL A 5 8.02 -19.81 15.10
N TRP A 6 6.90 -20.26 14.51
CA TRP A 6 6.03 -19.40 13.73
C TRP A 6 5.08 -18.64 14.64
N VAL A 7 5.02 -17.33 14.47
CA VAL A 7 4.09 -16.45 15.19
C VAL A 7 3.07 -15.86 14.23
N PRO A 8 1.80 -15.71 14.64
CA PRO A 8 0.80 -15.04 13.82
C PRO A 8 1.14 -13.55 13.70
N GLY A 9 1.08 -13.02 12.47
CA GLY A 9 1.28 -11.60 12.21
C GLY A 9 0.12 -10.75 12.73
N HIS A 10 0.40 -9.50 13.08
CA HIS A 10 -0.59 -8.49 13.50
C HIS A 10 -1.45 -8.86 14.72
N MET A 11 -0.90 -9.66 15.64
CA MET A 11 -1.59 -10.12 16.84
C MET A 11 -1.17 -9.40 18.13
N GLY A 12 -0.46 -8.27 18.06
CA GLY A 12 -0.01 -7.57 19.28
C GLY A 12 1.19 -8.22 19.95
N ILE A 13 2.01 -8.97 19.21
CA ILE A 13 3.21 -9.60 19.79
C ILE A 13 4.34 -8.57 19.73
N ASP A 14 4.63 -7.93 20.87
CA ASP A 14 5.54 -6.78 21.00
C ASP A 14 6.81 -6.91 20.16
N GLY A 15 7.60 -7.99 20.35
CA GLY A 15 8.86 -8.17 19.61
C GLY A 15 8.68 -8.38 18.09
N ASN A 16 7.57 -8.96 17.65
CA ASN A 16 7.27 -9.08 16.22
C ASN A 16 6.82 -7.73 15.64
N GLU A 17 6.09 -6.92 16.40
CA GLU A 17 5.61 -5.61 15.98
C GLU A 17 6.73 -4.57 15.93
N GLU A 18 7.66 -4.60 16.89
CA GLU A 18 8.86 -3.76 16.88
C GLU A 18 9.72 -4.07 15.64
N VAL A 19 9.96 -5.34 15.34
CA VAL A 19 10.71 -5.75 14.15
C VAL A 19 10.00 -5.34 12.86
N ASP A 20 8.68 -5.49 12.78
CA ASP A 20 7.89 -5.03 11.63
C ASP A 20 7.96 -3.51 11.44
N LEU A 21 7.97 -2.75 12.55
CA LEU A 21 8.11 -1.29 12.52
C LEU A 21 9.48 -0.85 12.00
N GLU A 22 10.56 -1.49 12.44
CA GLU A 22 11.92 -1.23 11.94
C GLU A 22 12.08 -1.66 10.48
N ALA A 23 11.52 -2.81 10.08
CA ALA A 23 11.50 -3.23 8.69
C ALA A 23 10.78 -2.21 7.78
N LYS A 24 9.70 -1.60 8.26
CA LYS A 24 8.99 -0.52 7.56
C LYS A 24 9.81 0.77 7.46
N ARG A 25 10.59 1.13 8.48
CA ARG A 25 11.53 2.27 8.45
C ARG A 25 12.62 2.03 7.39
N ALA A 26 13.25 0.87 7.43
CA ALA A 26 14.24 0.44 6.44
C ALA A 26 13.69 0.49 5.01
N ALA A 27 12.48 -0.01 4.79
CA ALA A 27 11.82 0.05 3.48
C ALA A 27 11.54 1.48 2.97
N ARG A 28 11.47 2.48 3.86
CA ARG A 28 11.37 3.91 3.50
C ARG A 28 12.72 4.58 3.27
N GLY A 29 13.83 3.87 3.47
CA GLY A 29 15.19 4.38 3.35
C GLY A 29 15.81 4.87 4.66
N GLU A 30 15.12 4.72 5.79
CA GLU A 30 15.68 4.98 7.11
C GLU A 30 16.52 3.77 7.52
N SER A 31 17.85 3.89 7.55
CA SER A 31 18.74 2.77 7.83
C SER A 31 19.78 3.15 8.88
N SER A 32 20.22 2.15 9.65
CA SER A 32 21.38 2.29 10.54
C SER A 32 22.66 2.50 9.74
N PRO A 33 23.74 3.00 10.37
CA PRO A 33 25.07 3.06 9.77
C PRO A 33 25.52 1.68 9.25
N GLU A 34 26.20 1.64 8.10
CA GLU A 34 26.62 0.38 7.45
C GLU A 34 27.49 -0.51 8.36
N GLN A 35 28.27 0.08 9.26
CA GLN A 35 29.15 -0.64 10.19
C GLN A 35 28.35 -1.45 11.23
N GLU A 36 27.13 -1.01 11.55
CA GLU A 36 26.22 -1.67 12.48
C GLU A 36 25.35 -2.72 11.78
N LEU A 37 25.29 -2.69 10.44
CA LEU A 37 24.52 -3.62 9.65
C LEU A 37 25.34 -4.88 9.29
N PRO A 38 24.72 -6.07 9.37
CA PRO A 38 25.24 -7.27 8.73
C PRO A 38 25.53 -7.01 7.25
N GLU A 39 26.58 -7.62 6.70
CA GLU A 39 27.02 -7.41 5.31
C GLU A 39 25.88 -7.59 4.28
N MET A 40 25.00 -8.56 4.51
CA MET A 40 23.84 -8.84 3.67
C MET A 40 22.80 -7.70 3.61
N LEU A 41 22.77 -6.82 4.61
CA LEU A 41 21.81 -5.72 4.74
C LEU A 41 22.40 -4.35 4.40
N ARG A 42 23.67 -4.28 3.98
CA ARG A 42 24.32 -3.01 3.58
C ARG A 42 23.89 -2.54 2.19
N ASN A 43 23.39 -3.44 1.36
CA ASN A 43 22.91 -3.11 0.04
C ASN A 43 21.51 -2.49 0.09
N ALA A 44 21.19 -1.67 -0.91
CA ALA A 44 19.87 -1.07 -1.03
C ALA A 44 18.77 -2.14 -1.10
N ILE A 45 17.71 -1.93 -0.32
CA ILE A 45 16.54 -2.81 -0.32
C ILE A 45 15.83 -2.66 -1.68
N PRO A 46 15.58 -3.75 -2.42
CA PRO A 46 14.91 -3.67 -3.71
C PRO A 46 13.47 -3.18 -3.54
N ALA A 47 12.99 -2.42 -4.52
CA ALA A 47 11.61 -1.97 -4.54
C ALA A 47 10.65 -3.16 -4.68
N SER A 48 9.60 -3.16 -3.85
CA SER A 48 8.52 -4.14 -3.96
C SER A 48 7.75 -3.95 -5.28
N ILE A 49 7.68 -5.01 -6.08
CA ILE A 49 6.91 -5.02 -7.35
C ILE A 49 5.45 -4.64 -7.09
N SER A 50 4.84 -5.18 -6.03
CA SER A 50 3.47 -4.87 -5.65
C SER A 50 3.29 -3.39 -5.30
N ALA A 51 4.24 -2.80 -4.56
CA ALA A 51 4.19 -1.37 -4.23
C ALA A 51 4.31 -0.50 -5.50
N LEU A 52 5.19 -0.87 -6.44
CA LEU A 52 5.32 -0.17 -7.72
C LEU A 52 4.02 -0.23 -8.54
N GLN A 53 3.39 -1.41 -8.61
CA GLN A 53 2.12 -1.58 -9.29
C GLN A 53 0.99 -0.77 -8.64
N GLN A 54 0.91 -0.78 -7.31
CA GLN A 54 -0.07 0.02 -6.55
C GLN A 54 0.09 1.51 -6.85
N ASN A 55 1.32 2.03 -6.76
CA ASN A 55 1.63 3.42 -7.09
C ASN A 55 1.24 3.79 -8.53
N PHE A 56 1.53 2.90 -9.48
CA PHE A 56 1.16 3.10 -10.88
C PHE A 56 -0.37 3.14 -11.07
N VAL A 57 -1.10 2.20 -10.47
CA VAL A 57 -2.56 2.14 -10.50
C VAL A 57 -3.18 3.37 -9.84
N GLU A 58 -2.64 3.85 -8.73
CA GLU A 58 -3.09 5.10 -8.10
C GLU A 58 -2.88 6.32 -9.01
N SER A 59 -1.74 6.38 -9.70
CA SER A 59 -1.49 7.43 -10.70
C SER A 59 -2.52 7.40 -11.84
N LEU A 60 -2.92 6.20 -12.28
CA LEU A 60 -3.95 6.00 -13.31
C LEU A 60 -5.32 6.46 -12.80
N LYS A 61 -5.70 6.06 -11.58
CA LYS A 61 -6.95 6.50 -10.95
C LYS A 61 -7.04 8.02 -10.85
N ARG A 62 -5.95 8.69 -10.44
CA ARG A 62 -5.89 10.16 -10.35
C ARG A 62 -6.02 10.83 -11.73
N ARG A 63 -5.32 10.32 -12.75
CA ARG A 63 -5.42 10.83 -14.13
C ARG A 63 -6.82 10.63 -14.70
N TRP A 64 -7.39 9.45 -14.50
CA TRP A 64 -8.74 9.12 -14.93
C TRP A 64 -9.76 10.05 -14.28
N LYS A 65 -9.69 10.26 -12.95
CA LYS A 65 -10.59 11.14 -12.21
C LYS A 65 -10.56 12.56 -12.78
N LYS A 66 -9.36 13.13 -12.95
CA LYS A 66 -9.18 14.47 -13.54
C LYS A 66 -9.79 14.57 -14.94
N ARG A 67 -9.58 13.55 -15.78
CA ARG A 67 -10.13 13.51 -17.15
C ARG A 67 -11.65 13.37 -17.15
N TRP A 68 -12.20 12.57 -16.24
CA TRP A 68 -13.63 12.39 -16.07
C TRP A 68 -14.30 13.71 -15.66
N GLU A 69 -13.84 14.33 -14.58
CA GLU A 69 -14.38 15.60 -14.05
C GLU A 69 -14.31 16.74 -15.08
N GLY A 70 -13.26 16.77 -15.91
CA GLY A 70 -13.14 17.75 -17.00
C GLY A 70 -14.04 17.50 -18.21
N SER A 71 -14.73 16.37 -18.29
CA SER A 71 -15.51 16.00 -19.47
C SER A 71 -16.92 16.64 -19.48
N PRO A 72 -17.50 16.95 -20.65
CA PRO A 72 -18.91 17.36 -20.75
C PRO A 72 -19.86 16.30 -20.19
N ARG A 73 -19.46 15.03 -20.24
CA ARG A 73 -20.25 13.90 -19.73
C ARG A 73 -20.39 13.96 -18.21
N TYR A 74 -19.35 14.36 -17.48
CA TYR A 74 -19.42 14.50 -16.03
C TYR A 74 -20.54 15.47 -15.61
N ARG A 75 -20.63 16.64 -16.24
CA ARG A 75 -21.71 17.60 -16.00
C ARG A 75 -23.10 17.00 -16.24
N ARG A 76 -23.27 16.22 -17.32
CA ARG A 76 -24.55 15.54 -17.62
C ARG A 76 -24.84 14.42 -16.60
N PHE A 77 -23.80 13.72 -16.17
CA PHE A 77 -23.91 12.56 -15.29
C PHE A 77 -24.17 12.94 -13.83
N GLN A 78 -23.83 14.16 -13.40
CA GLN A 78 -24.17 14.67 -12.08
C GLN A 78 -25.68 14.64 -11.78
N GLY A 79 -26.54 14.79 -12.81
CA GLY A 79 -27.99 14.65 -12.65
C GLY A 79 -28.48 13.21 -12.56
N VAL A 80 -27.63 12.21 -12.85
CA VAL A 80 -27.96 10.78 -12.82
C VAL A 80 -27.49 10.17 -11.50
N ASP A 81 -26.22 10.38 -11.13
CA ASP A 81 -25.67 9.88 -9.89
C ASP A 81 -24.57 10.82 -9.35
N LEU A 82 -24.89 11.49 -8.25
CA LEU A 82 -23.98 12.38 -7.52
C LEU A 82 -22.85 11.63 -6.80
N ARG A 83 -22.96 10.30 -6.64
CA ARG A 83 -22.00 9.45 -5.92
C ARG A 83 -21.02 8.73 -6.86
N PHE A 84 -21.12 8.99 -8.17
CA PHE A 84 -20.17 8.51 -9.16
C PHE A 84 -18.82 9.25 -9.03
N PRO A 85 -17.64 8.61 -9.20
CA PRO A 85 -17.41 7.22 -9.60
C PRO A 85 -17.85 6.25 -8.51
N LEU A 86 -18.58 5.19 -8.88
CA LEU A 86 -19.15 4.20 -7.97
C LEU A 86 -18.13 3.71 -6.92
N THR A 87 -18.07 4.39 -5.78
CA THR A 87 -17.12 4.07 -4.70
C THR A 87 -17.55 2.83 -3.92
N LYS A 88 -18.79 2.35 -4.12
CA LYS A 88 -19.44 1.31 -3.31
C LYS A 88 -20.09 0.18 -4.09
N PHE A 89 -19.97 0.13 -5.43
CA PHE A 89 -20.65 -0.92 -6.20
C PHE A 89 -20.19 -2.32 -5.78
N ALA A 90 -18.89 -2.50 -5.55
CA ALA A 90 -18.32 -3.76 -5.05
C ALA A 90 -18.72 -4.10 -3.61
N THR A 91 -19.15 -3.13 -2.81
CA THR A 91 -19.61 -3.36 -1.43
C THR A 91 -21.03 -3.89 -1.39
N ILE A 92 -21.88 -3.47 -2.33
CA ILE A 92 -23.30 -3.87 -2.41
C ILE A 92 -23.46 -5.32 -2.89
N THR A 93 -22.58 -5.81 -3.75
CA THR A 93 -22.62 -7.18 -4.28
C THR A 93 -22.06 -8.24 -3.32
N LYS A 94 -21.56 -7.85 -2.14
CA LYS A 94 -21.02 -8.80 -1.15
C LYS A 94 -22.10 -9.36 -0.21
N ASP A 95 -23.27 -8.73 -0.19
CA ASP A 95 -24.45 -9.10 0.61
C ASP A 95 -25.58 -9.70 -0.25
N MET A 96 -25.30 -10.11 -1.48
CA MET A 96 -26.20 -10.87 -2.37
C MET A 96 -25.77 -12.32 -2.51
#